data_AF-A0A973P364-F1
#
_entry.id   AF-A0A973P364-F1
#
_cell.length_a   1.000
_cell.length_b   1.000
_cell.length_c   1.000
_cell.angle_alpha   90.00
_cell.angle_beta   90.00
_cell.angle_gamma   90.00
#
_symmetry.space_group_name_H-M   'P 1'
#
loop_
_entity.id
_entity.type
_entity.pdbx_description
1 polymer ?
#
loop_
_entity_poly.entity_id
_entity_poly.type
_entity_poly.pdbx_seq_one_letter_code
_entity_poly.pdbx_strand_id
1 'polypeptide(L)'
;KEERGARVFVDFNQNAPHKTVFGAWCVRPRVGAQVSTPIRWDDLAAVQPDTLTIATVPELVAEHGDPWAEYDARPQSIEPLLEMSRRDMANGLMDAPWPPVYPKMPNEPPRVAPSRAKHR
;
A
#
# COMPACT_ATOMS: atom_id res chain seq x y z
N LYS A 1 -6.40 11.25 -10.14
CA LYS A 1 -7.24 11.52 -8.94
C LYS A 1 -8.69 11.84 -9.35
N GLU A 2 -8.89 12.60 -10.41
CA GLU A 2 -10.22 13.03 -10.89
C GLU A 2 -11.15 11.84 -11.27
N GLU A 3 -10.62 10.77 -11.85
CA GLU A 3 -11.42 9.57 -12.20
C GLU A 3 -11.72 8.63 -11.02
N ARG A 4 -11.12 8.87 -9.84
CA ARG A 4 -11.23 7.95 -8.70
C ARG A 4 -12.62 7.97 -8.05
N GLY A 5 -13.26 9.14 -7.99
CA GLY A 5 -14.49 9.34 -7.22
C GLY A 5 -14.35 8.90 -5.76
N ALA A 6 -15.43 8.39 -5.17
CA ALA A 6 -15.48 7.88 -3.78
C ALA A 6 -15.07 6.40 -3.68
N ARG A 7 -13.89 6.04 -4.18
CA ARG A 7 -13.35 4.66 -4.11
C ARG A 7 -12.03 4.61 -3.35
N VAL A 8 -11.67 3.44 -2.83
CA VAL A 8 -10.32 3.18 -2.35
C VAL A 8 -9.42 2.93 -3.56
N PHE A 9 -8.25 3.58 -3.59
CA PHE A 9 -7.23 3.33 -4.61
C PHE A 9 -6.22 2.34 -4.06
N VAL A 10 -6.06 1.22 -4.75
CA VAL A 10 -4.98 0.27 -4.52
C VAL A 10 -3.73 0.83 -5.20
N ASP A 11 -2.84 1.43 -4.41
CA ASP A 11 -1.62 2.08 -4.93
C ASP A 11 -0.53 1.04 -5.22
N PHE A 12 -0.69 0.31 -6.32
CA PHE A 12 0.28 -0.69 -6.80
C PHE A 12 1.67 -0.09 -7.05
N ASN A 13 1.76 1.21 -7.32
CA ASN A 13 3.01 1.93 -7.54
C ASN A 13 3.85 2.09 -6.27
N GLN A 14 3.36 1.67 -5.09
CA GLN A 14 4.18 1.58 -3.87
C GLN A 14 5.23 0.47 -3.93
N ASN A 15 5.07 -0.51 -4.82
CA ASN A 15 6.08 -1.55 -5.05
C ASN A 15 7.21 -1.10 -5.98
N ALA A 16 7.11 0.09 -6.59
CA ALA A 16 8.19 0.65 -7.38
C ALA A 16 9.38 1.05 -6.49
N PRO A 17 10.61 1.12 -7.02
CA PRO A 17 11.77 1.60 -6.26
C PRO A 17 11.55 2.99 -5.65
N HIS A 18 12.32 3.32 -4.61
CA HIS A 18 12.39 4.68 -4.01
C HIS A 18 11.05 5.31 -3.58
N LYS A 19 10.02 4.49 -3.33
CA LYS A 19 8.75 4.93 -2.78
C LYS A 19 8.84 5.02 -1.26
N THR A 20 8.28 6.09 -0.71
CA THR A 20 8.20 6.25 0.75
C THR A 20 7.07 5.39 1.29
N VAL A 21 7.43 4.42 2.13
CA VAL A 21 6.49 3.65 2.96
C VAL A 21 6.90 3.79 4.42
N PHE A 22 5.93 3.93 5.32
CA PHE A 22 6.21 3.88 6.75
C PHE A 22 6.33 2.41 7.16
N GLY A 23 7.39 2.08 7.88
CA GLY A 23 7.55 0.74 8.46
C GLY A 23 6.50 0.46 9.53
N ALA A 24 6.30 -0.82 9.83
CA ALA A 24 5.57 -1.24 11.01
C ALA A 24 6.18 -0.58 12.26
N TRP A 25 5.31 -0.21 13.21
CA TRP A 25 5.68 0.44 14.47
C TRP A 25 6.25 1.86 14.37
N CYS A 26 6.40 2.42 13.17
CA CYS A 26 6.82 3.81 13.02
C CYS A 26 5.72 4.78 13.47
N VAL A 27 6.12 5.76 14.30
CA VAL A 27 5.29 6.92 14.64
C VAL A 27 5.11 7.82 13.42
N ARG A 28 3.92 8.40 13.28
CA ARG A 28 3.55 9.30 12.20
C ARG A 28 3.65 10.76 12.69
N PRO A 29 4.17 11.68 11.86
CA PRO A 29 4.25 13.10 12.20
C PRO A 29 2.86 13.76 12.04
N ARG A 30 1.93 13.40 12.91
CA ARG A 30 0.54 13.88 12.95
C ARG A 30 0.15 14.22 14.39
N VAL A 31 -0.87 15.08 14.53
CA VAL A 31 -1.46 15.36 15.84
C VAL A 31 -2.00 14.06 16.43
N GLY A 32 -1.52 13.71 17.63
CA GLY A 32 -1.81 12.44 18.30
C GLY A 32 -0.69 11.39 18.18
N ALA A 33 0.35 11.63 17.37
CA ALA A 33 1.51 10.74 17.24
C ALA A 33 1.11 9.26 17.00
N GLN A 34 0.19 9.05 16.05
CA GLN A 34 -0.30 7.71 15.71
C GLN A 34 0.84 6.83 15.22
N VAL A 35 0.72 5.53 15.45
CA VAL A 35 1.71 4.52 15.08
C VAL A 35 1.17 3.70 13.91
N SER A 36 2.05 3.33 12.99
CA SER A 36 1.73 2.35 11.93
C SER A 36 1.72 0.94 12.54
N THR A 37 0.71 0.67 13.36
CA THR A 37 0.63 -0.53 14.23
C THR A 37 0.14 -1.75 13.44
N PRO A 38 0.90 -2.85 13.40
CA PRO A 38 0.39 -4.16 13.01
C PRO A 38 -0.83 -4.57 13.84
N ILE A 39 -1.78 -5.25 13.19
CA ILE A 39 -3.02 -5.74 13.83
C ILE A 39 -3.33 -7.15 13.34
N ARG A 40 -4.18 -7.86 14.07
CA ARG A 40 -4.73 -9.16 13.62
C ARG A 40 -5.86 -8.94 12.63
N TRP A 41 -6.12 -9.94 11.79
CA TRP A 41 -7.24 -9.90 10.85
C TRP A 41 -8.59 -9.79 11.54
N ASP A 42 -8.76 -10.45 12.69
CA ASP A 42 -10.01 -10.44 13.46
C ASP A 42 -10.32 -9.04 14.04
N ASP A 43 -9.30 -8.20 14.25
CA ASP A 43 -9.44 -6.85 14.80
C ASP A 43 -9.74 -5.80 13.72
N LEU A 44 -9.56 -6.13 12.43
CA LEU A 44 -9.56 -5.16 11.33
C LEU A 44 -10.87 -4.36 11.23
N ALA A 45 -12.01 -4.99 11.50
CA ALA A 45 -13.31 -4.33 11.40
C ALA A 45 -13.58 -3.36 12.57
N ALA A 46 -12.92 -3.55 13.71
CA ALA A 46 -13.15 -2.80 14.94
C ALA A 46 -12.10 -1.72 15.20
N VAL A 47 -10.90 -1.86 14.62
CA VAL A 47 -9.76 -0.97 14.87
C VAL A 47 -10.12 0.50 14.63
N GLN A 48 -9.72 1.35 15.57
CA GLN A 48 -9.80 2.80 15.45
C GLN A 48 -8.39 3.37 15.29
N PRO A 49 -7.93 3.71 14.07
CA PRO A 49 -6.55 4.11 13.84
C PRO A 49 -6.07 5.29 14.69
N ASP A 50 -6.98 6.22 15.04
CA ASP A 50 -6.66 7.40 15.84
C ASP A 50 -6.33 7.08 17.30
N THR A 51 -6.71 5.89 17.80
CA THR A 51 -6.39 5.45 19.16
C THR A 51 -5.05 4.72 19.25
N LEU A 52 -4.44 4.38 18.11
CA LEU A 52 -3.16 3.68 18.04
C LEU A 52 -2.02 4.70 18.04
N THR A 53 -1.55 5.09 19.22
CA THR A 53 -0.58 6.18 19.43
C THR A 53 0.67 5.69 20.14
N ILE A 54 1.73 6.50 20.13
CA ILE A 54 2.96 6.21 20.89
C ILE A 54 2.69 5.97 22.39
N ALA A 55 1.62 6.57 22.95
CA ALA A 55 1.26 6.44 24.36
C ALA A 55 0.45 5.17 24.67
N THR A 56 -0.31 4.64 23.70
CA THR A 56 -1.28 3.54 23.92
C THR A 56 -0.78 2.20 23.38
N VAL A 57 0.00 2.21 22.29
CA VAL A 57 0.48 0.98 21.64
C VAL A 57 1.36 0.10 22.54
N PRO A 58 2.27 0.63 23.39
CA PRO A 58 3.07 -0.23 24.27
C PRO A 58 2.23 -1.11 25.20
N GLU A 59 1.14 -0.57 25.77
CA GLU A 59 0.23 -1.32 26.64
C GLU A 59 -0.54 -2.39 25.86
N LEU A 60 -1.04 -2.06 24.67
CA LEU A 60 -1.71 -3.02 23.78
C LEU A 60 -0.81 -4.20 23.41
N VAL A 61 0.47 -3.95 23.14
CA VAL A 61 1.45 -5.02 22.85
C VAL A 61 1.76 -5.84 24.10
N ALA A 62 1.82 -5.23 25.28
CA ALA A 62 2.02 -5.96 26.52
C ALA A 62 0.82 -6.88 26.86
N GLU A 63 -0.40 -6.43 26.59
CA GLU A 63 -1.63 -7.19 26.86
C GLU A 63 -1.89 -8.29 25.83
N HIS A 64 -1.71 -7.99 24.55
CA HIS A 64 -2.13 -8.87 23.46
C HIS A 64 -0.97 -9.54 22.70
N GLY A 65 0.27 -9.20 23.03
CA GLY A 65 1.47 -9.62 22.29
C GLY A 65 1.59 -8.97 20.90
N ASP A 66 2.66 -9.30 20.19
CA ASP A 66 2.91 -8.83 18.82
C ASP A 66 2.02 -9.60 17.82
N PRO A 67 1.10 -8.94 17.08
CA PRO A 67 0.29 -9.57 16.04
C PRO A 67 1.09 -10.17 14.88
N TRP A 68 2.33 -9.72 14.68
CA TRP A 68 3.23 -10.14 13.60
C TRP A 68 4.37 -11.05 14.08
N ALA A 69 4.27 -11.61 15.30
CA ALA A 69 5.32 -12.47 15.86
C ALA A 69 5.76 -13.63 14.95
N GLU A 70 4.86 -14.13 14.09
CA GLU A 70 5.11 -15.22 13.14
C GLU A 70 5.30 -14.75 11.69
N TYR A 71 5.49 -13.46 11.44
CA TYR A 71 5.55 -12.88 10.09
C TYR A 71 6.57 -13.60 9.18
N ASP A 72 7.76 -13.87 9.70
CA ASP A 72 8.85 -14.53 8.95
C ASP A 72 8.77 -16.07 8.97
N ALA A 73 7.81 -16.66 9.69
CA ALA A 73 7.74 -18.12 9.88
C ALA A 73 7.35 -18.88 8.60
N ARG A 74 6.69 -18.21 7.65
CA ARG A 74 6.20 -18.83 6.41
C ARG A 74 6.41 -17.92 5.20
N PRO A 75 7.62 -17.88 4.63
CA PRO A 75 7.87 -17.21 3.35
C PRO A 75 6.93 -17.76 2.26
N GLN A 76 6.41 -16.86 1.42
CA GLN A 76 5.47 -17.22 0.35
C GLN A 76 6.10 -17.06 -1.03
N SER A 77 5.69 -17.90 -1.98
CA SER A 77 6.07 -17.77 -3.38
C SER A 77 5.22 -16.71 -4.08
N ILE A 78 5.85 -15.92 -4.96
CA ILE A 78 5.16 -14.95 -5.82
C ILE A 78 4.54 -15.60 -7.08
N GLU A 79 4.83 -16.87 -7.37
CA GLU A 79 4.40 -17.54 -8.61
C GLU A 79 2.88 -17.48 -8.87
N PRO A 80 1.99 -17.66 -7.86
CA PRO A 80 0.55 -17.52 -8.09
C PRO A 80 0.15 -16.12 -8.62
N LEU A 81 0.83 -15.07 -8.16
CA LEU A 81 0.59 -13.69 -8.62
C LEU A 81 1.14 -13.46 -10.03
N LEU A 82 2.28 -14.07 -10.36
CA LEU A 82 2.83 -14.04 -11.72
C LEU A 82 1.89 -14.73 -12.71
N GLU A 83 1.28 -15.85 -12.33
CA GLU A 83 0.31 -16.55 -13.16
C GLU A 83 -0.96 -15.73 -13.40
N MET A 84 -1.45 -15.03 -12.37
CA MET A 84 -2.55 -14.07 -12.52
C MET A 84 -2.17 -12.96 -13.52
N SER A 85 -0.98 -12.37 -13.39
CA SER A 85 -0.49 -11.33 -14.31
C SER A 85 -0.39 -11.82 -15.76
N ARG A 86 0.13 -13.03 -16.00
CA ARG A 86 0.20 -13.63 -17.34
C ARG A 86 -1.20 -13.81 -17.95
N ARG A 87 -2.16 -14.28 -17.16
CA ARG A 87 -3.56 -14.44 -17.59
C ARG A 87 -4.19 -13.10 -17.95
N ASP A 88 -4.00 -12.08 -17.12
CA ASP A 88 -4.53 -10.74 -17.39
C ASP A 88 -3.93 -10.15 -18.68
N MET A 89 -2.62 -10.31 -18.89
CA MET A 89 -1.97 -9.90 -20.14
C MET A 89 -2.49 -10.68 -21.36
N ALA A 90 -2.69 -12.00 -21.24
CA ALA A 90 -3.29 -12.81 -22.29
C ALA A 90 -4.73 -12.38 -22.63
N ASN A 91 -5.46 -11.84 -21.64
CA ASN A 91 -6.80 -11.26 -21.80
C ASN A 91 -6.78 -9.80 -22.29
N GLY A 92 -5.62 -9.26 -22.66
CA GLY A 92 -5.46 -7.94 -23.23
C GLY A 92 -5.26 -6.81 -22.22
N LEU A 93 -5.09 -7.10 -20.93
CA LEU A 93 -4.72 -6.09 -19.94
C LEU A 93 -3.25 -5.71 -20.12
N MET A 94 -2.96 -4.41 -20.25
CA MET A 94 -1.60 -3.90 -20.35
C MET A 94 -0.95 -3.74 -18.96
N ASP A 95 0.37 -3.54 -18.92
CA ASP A 95 1.04 -3.23 -17.65
C ASP A 95 0.48 -1.93 -17.06
N ALA A 96 0.49 -1.82 -15.75
CA ALA A 96 0.02 -0.64 -15.07
C ALA A 96 0.98 0.54 -15.33
N PRO A 97 0.47 1.79 -15.42
CA PRO A 97 1.32 2.95 -15.66
C PRO A 97 2.27 3.17 -14.48
N TRP A 98 3.57 3.17 -14.78
CA TRP A 98 4.63 3.41 -13.80
C TRP A 98 4.66 4.89 -13.40
N PRO A 99 5.24 5.24 -12.23
CA PRO A 99 5.38 6.63 -11.86
C PRO A 99 6.17 7.39 -12.94
N PRO A 100 5.79 8.63 -13.30
CA PRO A 100 6.34 9.34 -14.46
C PRO A 100 7.86 9.50 -14.49
N VAL A 101 8.50 9.44 -13.32
CA VAL A 101 9.95 9.58 -13.14
C VAL A 101 10.74 8.33 -13.55
N TYR A 102 10.08 7.19 -13.74
CA TYR A 102 10.72 5.94 -14.17
C TYR A 102 10.73 5.81 -15.70
N PRO A 103 11.67 5.07 -16.30
CA PRO A 103 11.61 4.68 -17.71
C PRO A 103 10.28 3.99 -18.05
N LYS A 104 9.91 4.00 -19.33
CA LYS A 104 8.73 3.29 -19.81
C LYS A 104 9.00 1.78 -19.78
N MET A 105 8.10 1.02 -19.20
CA MET A 105 8.24 -0.44 -19.13
C MET A 105 7.64 -1.13 -20.36
N PRO A 106 8.10 -2.34 -20.72
CA PRO A 106 7.50 -3.14 -21.78
C PRO A 106 6.00 -3.33 -21.52
N ASN A 107 5.19 -3.22 -22.57
CA ASN A 107 3.73 -3.35 -22.51
C ASN A 107 3.00 -2.32 -21.63
N GLU A 108 3.68 -1.22 -21.23
CA GLU A 108 3.02 -0.09 -20.57
C GLU A 108 2.22 0.73 -21.60
N PRO A 109 0.96 1.13 -21.29
CA PRO A 109 0.17 1.99 -22.16
C PRO A 109 0.89 3.34 -22.42
N PRO A 110 0.55 4.05 -23.51
CA PRO A 110 1.06 5.40 -23.73
C PRO A 110 0.77 6.29 -22.51
N ARG A 111 1.81 6.90 -21.94
CA ARG A 111 1.65 7.88 -20.87
C ARG A 111 1.05 9.15 -21.46
N VAL A 112 -0.23 9.39 -21.21
CA VAL A 112 -0.82 10.69 -21.48
C VAL A 112 -0.24 11.67 -20.45
N ALA A 113 0.43 12.73 -20.91
CA ALA A 113 0.82 13.80 -20.01
C ALA A 113 -0.45 14.36 -19.35
N PRO A 114 -0.47 14.64 -18.03
CA PRO A 114 -1.61 15.31 -17.43
C PRO A 114 -1.85 16.60 -18.22
N SER A 115 -3.04 16.73 -18.78
CA SER A 115 -3.39 17.87 -19.62
C SER A 115 -3.03 19.15 -18.87
N ARG A 116 -2.22 20.02 -19.49
CA ARG A 116 -2.03 21.39 -19.00
C ARG A 116 -3.34 22.13 -19.23
N ALA A 117 -4.35 21.89 -18.40
CA ALA A 117 -5.51 22.77 -18.28
C ALA A 117 -5.05 24.05 -17.54
N LYS A 118 -4.26 24.86 -18.24
CA LYS A 118 -4.23 26.30 -18.00
C LYS A 118 -5.54 26.84 -18.59
N HIS A 119 -6.58 26.94 -17.78
CA HIS A 119 -7.60 27.95 -18.03
C HIS A 119 -7.26 29.17 -17.16
N ARG A 120 -6.80 30.20 -17.86
CA ARG A 120 -6.83 31.59 -17.43
C ARG A 120 -8.27 32.07 -17.33
#